data_AF-A0A9N8LQK6-F1
#
_entry.id   AF-A0A9N8LQK6-F1
#
_cell.length_a   1.000
_cell.length_b   1.000
_cell.length_c   1.000
_cell.angle_alpha   90.00
_cell.angle_beta   90.00
_cell.angle_gamma   90.00
#
_symmetry.space_group_name_H-M   'P 1'
#
loop_
_entity.id
_entity.type
_entity.pdbx_description
1 polymer ?
#
loop_
_entity_poly.entity_id
_entity_poly.type
_entity_poly.pdbx_seq_one_letter_code
_entity_poly.pdbx_strand_id
1 'polypeptide(L)'
;MQSSPSGAAGDSPAHSMHARLDPAAIASHPYRKQTVPGSPMPPSSSLLPDEYEGASADVTFASAADDDREDDDDQDDGGDDHGANGQRRDREGAGRKGAAPPPEVEHTLTKLTSHKNVTGCLILSRPETLVIRAEGPAFEPGGPGALERSDRLVKVVRMVRRVVDVMTKEVADTDETDDLGFVRIRTKKYEMLISPSEKYLLVVLQDPTIAP
;
A
#
# COMPACT_ATOMS: atom_id res chain seq x y z
N MET A 1 -4.52 -64.42 71.16
CA MET A 1 -5.09 -64.96 69.91
C MET A 1 -5.47 -63.77 69.03
N GLN A 2 -5.26 -63.92 67.72
CA GLN A 2 -5.55 -62.98 66.62
C GLN A 2 -7.04 -62.51 66.68
N SER A 3 -7.51 -61.38 66.17
CA SER A 3 -7.40 -60.82 64.82
C SER A 3 -8.20 -59.48 64.72
N SER A 4 -7.78 -58.54 63.86
CA SER A 4 -8.50 -57.33 63.40
C SER A 4 -9.61 -57.66 62.36
N PRO A 5 -10.28 -56.71 61.63
CA PRO A 5 -10.38 -55.23 61.68
C PRO A 5 -11.83 -54.66 61.41
N SER A 6 -11.92 -53.36 61.04
CA SER A 6 -13.05 -52.59 60.41
C SER A 6 -13.95 -51.80 61.38
N GLY A 7 -14.30 -50.52 61.19
CA GLY A 7 -14.07 -49.52 60.14
C GLY A 7 -15.00 -48.28 60.36
N ALA A 8 -14.52 -47.09 59.94
CA ALA A 8 -15.18 -45.79 59.63
C ALA A 8 -16.34 -45.26 60.50
N ALA A 9 -16.25 -44.12 61.20
CA ALA A 9 -16.09 -42.70 60.79
C ALA A 9 -17.40 -42.00 60.36
N GLY A 10 -17.67 -40.86 61.01
CA GLY A 10 -18.59 -39.82 60.51
C GLY A 10 -19.07 -38.87 61.60
N ASP A 11 -18.53 -37.65 61.65
CA ASP A 11 -19.36 -36.44 61.65
C ASP A 11 -18.55 -35.19 61.28
N SER A 12 -19.18 -34.29 60.53
CA SER A 12 -18.65 -32.97 60.12
C SER A 12 -19.20 -31.88 61.04
N PRO A 13 -18.60 -30.67 61.09
CA PRO A 13 -19.23 -29.56 60.37
C PRO A 13 -18.27 -28.50 59.78
N ALA A 14 -18.88 -27.59 59.02
CA ALA A 14 -18.32 -26.60 58.09
C ALA A 14 -17.49 -25.45 58.70
N HIS A 15 -16.61 -24.81 57.91
CA HIS A 15 -16.54 -23.34 57.68
C HIS A 15 -15.30 -22.90 56.84
N SER A 16 -15.53 -21.95 55.93
CA SER A 16 -14.61 -20.91 55.39
C SER A 16 -13.23 -21.34 54.83
N MET A 17 -13.13 -21.45 53.50
CA MET A 17 -11.85 -21.57 52.78
C MET A 17 -11.43 -20.23 52.15
N HIS A 18 -10.93 -19.30 52.97
CA HIS A 18 -9.93 -18.35 52.46
C HIS A 18 -8.59 -19.09 52.39
N ALA A 19 -8.01 -19.20 51.20
CA ALA A 19 -6.68 -19.78 51.02
C ALA A 19 -5.66 -18.94 51.80
N ARG A 20 -5.24 -19.42 52.97
CA ARG A 20 -4.12 -18.84 53.71
C ARG A 20 -2.83 -19.31 53.05
N LEU A 21 -2.09 -18.37 52.46
CA LEU A 21 -0.73 -18.60 52.01
C LEU A 21 0.16 -18.80 53.26
N ASP A 22 0.69 -20.01 53.42
CA ASP A 22 1.70 -20.30 54.44
C ASP A 22 3.07 -19.82 53.95
N PRO A 23 3.70 -18.83 54.60
CA PRO A 23 5.01 -18.31 54.19
C PRO A 23 6.14 -19.35 54.30
N ALA A 24 5.95 -20.47 55.03
CA ALA A 24 6.93 -21.54 55.12
C ALA A 24 6.94 -22.46 53.88
N ALA A 25 5.85 -22.53 53.11
CA ALA A 25 5.75 -23.37 51.90
C ALA A 25 6.58 -22.84 50.72
N ILE A 26 6.93 -21.55 50.76
CA ILE A 26 7.72 -20.86 49.73
C ILE A 26 9.21 -21.24 49.83
N ALA A 27 9.68 -21.61 51.02
CA ALA A 27 11.10 -21.80 51.31
C ALA A 27 11.63 -23.22 51.00
N SER A 28 10.76 -24.20 50.75
CA SER A 28 11.16 -25.63 50.68
C SER A 28 11.27 -26.21 49.27
N HIS A 29 11.06 -25.43 48.21
CA HIS A 29 11.15 -25.93 46.83
C HIS A 29 12.34 -25.30 46.09
N PRO A 30 13.51 -25.98 46.02
CA PRO A 30 14.54 -25.59 45.08
C PRO A 30 14.03 -25.80 43.65
N TYR A 31 14.13 -24.74 42.86
CA TYR A 31 13.74 -24.60 41.44
C TYR A 31 14.05 -25.87 40.62
N ARG A 32 13.04 -26.66 40.26
CA ARG A 32 13.18 -27.79 39.32
C ARG A 32 13.17 -27.24 37.90
N LYS A 33 14.35 -27.12 37.28
CA LYS A 33 14.48 -26.80 35.85
C LYS A 33 13.91 -27.96 35.02
N GLN A 34 12.73 -27.77 34.44
CA GLN A 34 12.25 -28.61 33.34
C GLN A 34 12.68 -27.95 32.02
N THR A 35 13.65 -28.56 31.34
CA THR A 35 14.14 -28.13 30.04
C THR A 35 13.23 -28.67 28.94
N VAL A 36 12.55 -27.79 28.20
CA VAL A 36 11.95 -28.12 26.90
C VAL A 36 12.95 -27.77 25.79
N PRO A 37 13.21 -28.66 24.80
CA PRO A 37 14.10 -28.34 23.70
C PRO A 37 13.37 -27.51 22.63
N GLY A 38 13.98 -26.41 22.16
CA GLY A 38 13.77 -25.90 20.79
C GLY A 38 12.89 -24.67 20.58
N SER A 39 13.21 -23.52 21.16
CA SER A 39 12.76 -22.24 20.59
C SER A 39 13.90 -21.21 20.64
N PRO A 40 14.46 -20.78 19.50
CA PRO A 40 15.41 -19.68 19.47
C PRO A 40 14.67 -18.36 19.70
N MET A 41 15.05 -17.66 20.76
CA MET A 41 14.57 -16.35 21.16
C MET A 41 15.33 -15.27 20.37
N PRO A 42 14.68 -14.23 19.79
CA PRO A 42 15.42 -13.08 19.28
C PRO A 42 16.01 -12.26 20.46
N PRO A 43 17.18 -11.63 20.28
CA PRO A 43 17.84 -10.89 21.36
C PRO A 43 17.05 -9.64 21.74
N SER A 44 16.75 -9.50 23.04
CA SER A 44 16.35 -8.22 23.64
C SER A 44 17.57 -7.31 23.76
N SER A 45 17.54 -6.15 23.11
CA SER A 45 18.39 -5.02 23.48
C SER A 45 17.60 -4.06 24.37
N SER A 46 17.94 -4.12 25.65
CA SER A 46 17.57 -3.21 26.73
C SER A 46 17.99 -1.76 26.45
N LEU A 47 17.24 -0.77 26.95
CA LEU A 47 17.75 0.42 27.66
C LEU A 47 16.58 1.31 28.16
N LEU A 48 16.37 1.22 29.49
CA LEU A 48 15.91 2.19 30.49
C LEU A 48 14.65 3.09 30.31
N PRO A 49 13.95 3.38 31.43
CA PRO A 49 12.80 4.29 31.46
C PRO A 49 13.26 5.72 31.74
N ASP A 50 12.78 6.68 30.96
CA ASP A 50 12.66 8.06 31.41
C ASP A 50 11.30 8.60 30.95
N GLU A 51 10.71 9.36 31.86
CA GLU A 51 9.35 9.85 31.90
C GLU A 51 9.01 10.74 30.70
N TYR A 52 7.82 10.56 30.11
CA TYR A 52 7.10 11.67 29.48
C TYR A 52 5.64 11.63 29.89
N GLU A 53 5.30 12.53 30.82
CA GLU A 53 3.93 12.96 31.03
C GLU A 53 3.39 13.68 29.79
N GLY A 54 2.11 13.44 29.51
CA GLY A 54 1.17 14.48 29.06
C GLY A 54 1.31 15.03 27.64
N ALA A 55 0.39 14.63 26.75
CA ALA A 55 -0.50 15.59 26.08
C ALA A 55 -1.60 14.86 25.31
N SER A 56 -2.83 15.17 25.66
CA SER A 56 -4.06 14.79 24.96
C SER A 56 -4.07 15.31 23.52
N ALA A 57 -4.57 14.46 22.61
CA ALA A 57 -4.86 14.82 21.24
C ALA A 57 -6.01 15.83 21.17
N ASP A 58 -5.74 17.02 20.64
CA ASP A 58 -6.75 17.92 20.09
C ASP A 58 -6.22 18.40 18.74
N VAL A 59 -6.79 17.89 17.65
CA VAL A 59 -6.47 18.31 16.28
C VAL A 59 -7.73 18.97 15.75
N THR A 60 -7.82 20.28 15.96
CA THR A 60 -8.86 21.14 15.37
C THR A 60 -8.72 21.16 13.85
N PHE A 61 -9.73 20.62 13.17
CA PHE A 61 -9.94 20.72 11.73
C PHE A 61 -10.47 22.12 11.41
N ALA A 62 -9.63 22.99 10.85
CA ALA A 62 -10.07 24.28 10.32
C ALA A 62 -10.58 24.08 8.88
N SER A 63 -11.91 24.07 8.73
CA SER A 63 -12.61 24.24 7.46
C SER A 63 -12.63 25.72 7.09
N ALA A 64 -12.09 26.08 5.93
CA ALA A 64 -12.33 27.38 5.31
C ALA A 64 -13.32 27.18 4.16
N ALA A 65 -14.54 27.70 4.35
CA ALA A 65 -15.54 27.91 3.33
C ALA A 65 -15.79 29.43 3.22
N ASP A 66 -15.88 29.87 1.96
CA ASP A 66 -16.71 30.96 1.39
C ASP A 66 -16.59 32.41 1.92
N ASP A 67 -16.32 33.36 1.00
CA ASP A 67 -17.16 34.57 0.76
C ASP A 67 -16.65 35.36 -0.48
N ASP A 68 -17.46 35.47 -1.55
CA ASP A 68 -18.22 36.67 -2.01
C ASP A 68 -17.35 37.73 -2.73
N ARG A 69 -17.42 37.81 -4.07
CA ARG A 69 -18.28 38.67 -4.94
C ARG A 69 -17.55 39.95 -5.37
N GLU A 70 -17.56 40.22 -6.68
CA GLU A 70 -17.92 41.54 -7.23
C GLU A 70 -18.32 41.37 -8.71
N ASP A 71 -19.53 41.84 -8.99
CA ASP A 71 -20.14 42.03 -10.31
C ASP A 71 -19.48 43.22 -11.01
N ASP A 72 -19.29 43.12 -12.34
CA ASP A 72 -19.26 44.31 -13.21
C ASP A 72 -19.92 43.96 -14.54
N ASP A 73 -21.06 44.60 -14.76
CA ASP A 73 -21.83 44.70 -15.98
C ASP A 73 -21.15 45.66 -16.99
N ASP A 74 -21.76 45.76 -18.18
CA ASP A 74 -21.54 46.71 -19.30
C ASP A 74 -20.52 46.26 -20.38
N GLN A 75 -20.81 46.26 -21.69
CA GLN A 75 -21.91 46.84 -22.44
C GLN A 75 -22.02 46.14 -23.82
N ASP A 76 -23.26 45.96 -24.24
CA ASP A 76 -23.69 45.66 -25.61
C ASP A 76 -23.49 46.91 -26.49
N ASP A 77 -22.82 46.78 -27.63
CA ASP A 77 -22.92 47.79 -28.68
C ASP A 77 -22.93 47.09 -30.05
N GLY A 78 -24.11 47.14 -30.67
CA GLY A 78 -24.39 46.63 -31.99
C GLY A 78 -23.78 47.52 -33.07
N GLY A 79 -23.15 46.88 -34.06
CA GLY A 79 -22.69 47.52 -35.29
C GLY A 79 -23.07 46.68 -36.51
N ASP A 80 -23.93 47.25 -37.33
CA ASP A 80 -24.45 46.72 -38.60
C ASP A 80 -23.39 46.56 -39.71
N ASP A 81 -23.54 45.47 -40.47
CA ASP A 81 -23.62 45.40 -41.94
C ASP A 81 -22.44 45.82 -42.87
N HIS A 82 -21.80 44.83 -43.53
CA HIS A 82 -21.70 44.67 -45.01
C HIS A 82 -20.52 43.74 -45.45
N GLY A 83 -20.84 42.74 -46.27
CA GLY A 83 -20.08 42.45 -47.51
C GLY A 83 -18.75 41.69 -47.45
N ALA A 84 -18.83 40.37 -47.63
CA ALA A 84 -17.97 39.52 -48.46
C ALA A 84 -16.49 39.91 -48.75
N ASN A 85 -15.53 39.09 -48.30
CA ASN A 85 -14.70 38.28 -49.21
C ASN A 85 -13.94 37.19 -48.43
N GLY A 86 -13.94 35.98 -48.96
CA GLY A 86 -13.42 34.79 -48.30
C GLY A 86 -11.89 34.71 -48.30
N GLN A 87 -11.34 34.43 -47.12
CA GLN A 87 -10.07 33.74 -47.01
C GLN A 87 -10.11 32.83 -45.77
N ARG A 88 -10.62 31.61 -46.00
CA ARG A 88 -10.54 30.50 -45.06
C ARG A 88 -9.05 30.24 -44.81
N ARG A 89 -8.56 30.69 -43.65
CA ARG A 89 -7.28 30.21 -43.13
C ARG A 89 -7.59 28.88 -42.46
N ASP A 90 -7.37 27.81 -43.21
CA ASP A 90 -7.30 26.46 -42.68
C ASP A 90 -6.13 26.42 -41.70
N ARG A 91 -6.41 26.78 -40.44
CA ARG A 91 -5.49 26.60 -39.32
C ARG A 91 -5.59 25.13 -38.93
N GLU A 92 -4.97 24.27 -39.74
CA GLU A 92 -4.72 22.89 -39.36
C GLU A 92 -3.87 22.91 -38.09
N GLY A 93 -4.53 22.65 -36.97
CA GLY A 93 -3.86 22.26 -35.75
C GLY A 93 -3.08 20.99 -36.04
N ALA A 94 -1.77 21.16 -36.23
CA ALA A 94 -0.82 20.06 -36.19
C ALA A 94 -0.84 19.48 -34.77
N GLY A 95 -1.85 18.65 -34.51
CA GLY A 95 -1.81 17.69 -33.42
C GLY A 95 -0.53 16.90 -33.64
N ARG A 96 0.43 17.07 -32.74
CA ARG A 96 1.62 16.22 -32.67
C ARG A 96 1.09 14.79 -32.60
N LYS A 97 1.04 14.10 -33.75
CA LYS A 97 0.92 12.66 -33.80
C LYS A 97 2.12 12.17 -33.01
N GLY A 98 1.89 11.73 -31.77
CA GLY A 98 2.91 11.09 -30.96
C GLY A 98 3.55 10.04 -31.84
N ALA A 99 4.86 10.14 -32.02
CA ALA A 99 5.62 9.19 -32.83
C ALA A 99 5.21 7.78 -32.41
N ALA A 100 4.89 6.93 -33.39
CA ALA A 100 4.66 5.51 -33.12
C ALA A 100 5.86 5.00 -32.30
N PRO A 101 5.61 4.23 -31.25
CA PRO A 101 6.69 3.77 -30.38
C PRO A 101 7.68 2.94 -31.20
N PRO A 102 8.94 2.86 -30.75
CA PRO A 102 9.87 1.90 -31.30
C PRO A 102 9.25 0.50 -31.25
N PRO A 103 9.30 -0.28 -32.36
CA PRO A 103 8.63 -1.58 -32.47
C PRO A 103 9.09 -2.59 -31.40
N GLU A 104 10.26 -2.38 -30.80
CA GLU A 104 10.80 -3.20 -29.72
C GLU A 104 9.97 -3.10 -28.44
N VAL A 105 9.39 -1.92 -28.16
CA VAL A 105 8.55 -1.67 -26.98
C VAL A 105 7.22 -2.42 -27.11
N GLU A 106 6.58 -2.33 -28.27
CA GLU A 106 5.31 -3.03 -28.55
C GLU A 106 5.49 -4.55 -28.50
N HIS A 107 6.58 -5.07 -29.05
CA HIS A 107 6.89 -6.49 -28.98
C HIS A 107 7.05 -6.97 -27.53
N THR A 108 7.75 -6.19 -26.71
CA THR A 108 7.98 -6.52 -25.30
C THR A 108 6.68 -6.49 -24.50
N LEU A 109 5.85 -5.46 -24.69
CA LEU A 109 4.55 -5.36 -24.03
C LEU A 109 3.60 -6.48 -24.45
N THR A 110 3.55 -6.82 -25.73
CA THR A 110 2.78 -7.96 -26.26
C THR A 110 3.24 -9.27 -25.63
N LYS A 111 4.56 -9.48 -25.54
CA LYS A 111 5.13 -10.67 -24.91
C LYS A 111 4.75 -10.77 -23.42
N LEU A 112 4.82 -9.66 -22.69
CA LEU A 112 4.44 -9.62 -21.28
C LEU A 112 2.95 -9.90 -21.07
N THR A 113 2.08 -9.22 -21.81
CA THR A 113 0.61 -9.38 -21.69
C THR A 113 0.11 -10.72 -22.20
N SER A 114 0.90 -11.46 -22.99
CA SER A 114 0.58 -12.83 -23.43
C SER A 114 0.68 -13.87 -22.30
N HIS A 115 1.35 -13.56 -21.19
CA HIS A 115 1.42 -14.49 -20.06
C HIS A 115 0.07 -14.53 -19.33
N LYS A 116 -0.48 -15.75 -19.12
CA LYS A 116 -1.77 -15.99 -18.42
C LYS A 116 -1.90 -15.29 -17.06
N ASN A 117 -0.79 -15.06 -16.36
CA ASN A 117 -0.80 -14.45 -15.04
C ASN A 117 -0.72 -12.92 -15.11
N VAL A 118 -0.41 -12.34 -16.27
CA VAL A 118 -0.30 -10.89 -16.46
C VAL A 118 -1.67 -10.33 -16.80
N THR A 119 -2.16 -9.47 -15.92
CA THR A 119 -3.44 -8.77 -16.08
C THR A 119 -3.27 -7.38 -16.69
N GLY A 120 -2.06 -6.81 -16.63
CA GLY A 120 -1.75 -5.59 -17.36
C GLY A 120 -0.31 -5.10 -17.20
N CYS A 121 0.09 -4.18 -18.07
CA CYS A 121 1.40 -3.54 -18.09
C CYS A 121 1.23 -2.02 -18.19
N LEU A 122 2.03 -1.27 -17.44
CA LEU A 122 2.11 0.19 -17.50
C LEU A 122 3.53 0.64 -17.80
N ILE A 123 3.65 1.68 -18.61
CA ILE A 123 4.88 2.46 -18.76
C ILE A 123 4.59 3.85 -18.23
N LEU A 124 5.34 4.26 -17.21
CA LEU A 124 5.20 5.58 -16.59
C LEU A 124 6.45 6.42 -16.87
N SER A 125 6.28 7.73 -17.07
CA SER A 125 7.40 8.67 -17.14
C SER A 125 8.10 8.83 -15.79
N ARG A 126 9.36 9.24 -15.78
CA ARG A 126 10.02 9.77 -14.58
C ARG A 126 10.39 11.24 -14.78
N PRO A 127 10.37 12.05 -13.71
CA PRO A 127 9.94 11.71 -12.33
C PRO A 127 8.43 11.80 -12.09
N GLU A 128 7.64 12.34 -13.03
CA GLU A 128 6.25 12.73 -12.77
C GLU A 128 5.27 11.55 -12.71
N THR A 129 5.68 10.34 -13.08
CA THR A 129 4.85 9.12 -13.12
C THR A 129 3.62 9.25 -14.00
N LEU A 130 3.71 9.99 -15.10
CA LEU A 130 2.63 10.12 -16.07
C LEU A 130 2.49 8.82 -16.86
N VAL A 131 1.25 8.39 -17.10
CA VAL A 131 0.97 7.17 -17.88
C VAL A 131 1.30 7.44 -19.35
N ILE A 132 2.35 6.79 -19.85
CA ILE A 132 2.72 6.78 -21.27
C ILE A 132 1.93 5.68 -21.99
N ARG A 133 1.83 4.50 -21.36
CA ARG A 133 1.10 3.33 -21.87
C ARG A 133 0.40 2.60 -20.74
N ALA A 134 -0.76 2.06 -21.07
CA ALA A 134 -1.47 1.09 -20.23
C ALA A 134 -2.06 0.01 -21.14
N GLU A 135 -1.65 -1.24 -20.94
CA GLU A 135 -2.06 -2.39 -21.76
C GLU A 135 -2.55 -3.55 -20.90
N GLY A 136 -3.43 -4.37 -21.48
CA GLY A 136 -3.96 -5.59 -20.87
C GLY A 136 -5.34 -5.44 -20.21
N PRO A 137 -5.97 -6.57 -19.86
CA PRO A 137 -7.37 -6.60 -19.39
C PRO A 137 -7.67 -5.70 -18.19
N ALA A 138 -6.68 -5.47 -17.32
CA ALA A 138 -6.83 -4.64 -16.14
C ALA A 138 -6.97 -3.15 -16.46
N PHE A 139 -6.58 -2.70 -17.65
CA PHE A 139 -6.50 -1.29 -18.02
C PHE A 139 -7.25 -0.96 -19.30
N GLU A 140 -8.08 -1.88 -19.81
CA GLU A 140 -8.89 -1.59 -20.98
C GLU A 140 -9.86 -0.42 -20.73
N PRO A 141 -9.86 0.60 -21.61
CA PRO A 141 -10.62 1.84 -21.41
C PRO A 141 -12.11 1.71 -21.72
N GLY A 142 -12.53 0.65 -22.44
CA GLY A 142 -13.91 0.44 -22.87
C GLY A 142 -14.56 -0.78 -22.21
N GLY A 143 -15.87 -0.97 -22.46
CA GLY A 143 -16.64 -2.13 -22.01
C GLY A 143 -17.15 -2.06 -20.56
N PRO A 144 -17.87 -3.09 -20.08
CA PRO A 144 -18.39 -3.15 -18.72
C PRO A 144 -17.26 -3.04 -17.69
N GLY A 145 -17.46 -2.24 -16.63
CA GLY A 145 -16.46 -2.02 -15.58
C GLY A 145 -15.31 -1.07 -15.93
N ALA A 146 -15.41 -0.30 -17.04
CA ALA A 146 -14.37 0.64 -17.45
C ALA A 146 -14.04 1.68 -16.36
N LEU A 147 -15.05 2.23 -15.68
CA LEU A 147 -14.87 3.20 -14.60
C LEU A 147 -14.07 2.62 -13.42
N GLU A 148 -14.36 1.39 -13.03
CA GLU A 148 -13.67 0.70 -11.94
C GLU A 148 -12.21 0.42 -12.30
N ARG A 149 -11.95 0.08 -13.56
CA ARG A 149 -10.60 -0.10 -14.10
C ARG A 149 -9.82 1.22 -14.12
N SER A 150 -10.42 2.33 -14.55
CA SER A 150 -9.77 3.64 -14.52
C SER A 150 -9.47 4.10 -13.09
N ASP A 151 -10.39 3.90 -12.15
CA ASP A 151 -10.15 4.22 -10.73
C ASP A 151 -9.00 3.39 -10.15
N ARG A 152 -8.93 2.10 -10.50
CA ARG A 152 -7.83 1.23 -10.10
C ARG A 152 -6.51 1.70 -10.69
N LEU A 153 -6.48 2.08 -11.97
CA LEU A 153 -5.28 2.61 -12.62
C LEU A 153 -4.73 3.82 -11.85
N VAL A 154 -5.57 4.80 -11.53
CA VAL A 154 -5.17 5.99 -10.76
C VAL A 154 -4.59 5.60 -9.39
N LYS A 155 -5.25 4.67 -8.69
CA LYS A 155 -4.77 4.17 -7.39
C LYS A 155 -3.42 3.45 -7.50
N VAL A 156 -3.23 2.63 -8.53
CA VAL A 156 -1.98 1.91 -8.81
C VAL A 156 -0.85 2.89 -9.09
N VAL A 157 -1.05 3.86 -10.00
CA VAL A 157 -0.03 4.86 -10.35
C VAL A 157 0.38 5.67 -9.12
N ARG A 158 -0.59 6.11 -8.31
CA ARG A 158 -0.33 6.83 -7.06
C ARG A 158 0.49 6.00 -6.06
N MET A 159 0.19 4.71 -5.95
CA MET A 159 0.94 3.80 -5.07
C MET A 159 2.37 3.60 -5.58
N VAL A 160 2.54 3.33 -6.88
CA VAL A 160 3.87 3.13 -7.51
C VAL A 160 4.75 4.35 -7.28
N ARG A 161 4.23 5.56 -7.51
CA ARG A 161 4.97 6.80 -7.27
C ARG A 161 5.52 6.86 -5.84
N ARG A 162 4.64 6.69 -4.84
CA ARG A 162 5.04 6.77 -3.43
C ARG A 162 6.05 5.70 -3.05
N VAL A 163 5.85 4.47 -3.50
CA VAL A 163 6.76 3.36 -3.20
C VAL A 163 8.13 3.62 -3.79
N VAL A 164 8.21 4.00 -5.07
CA VAL A 164 9.50 4.28 -5.72
C VAL A 164 10.18 5.47 -5.07
N ASP A 165 9.46 6.57 -4.81
CA ASP A 165 10.01 7.77 -4.18
C ASP A 165 10.63 7.49 -2.80
N VAL A 166 9.96 6.66 -1.98
CA VAL A 166 10.46 6.28 -0.66
C VAL A 166 11.61 5.30 -0.79
N MET A 167 11.41 4.19 -1.52
CA MET A 167 12.42 3.13 -1.60
C MET A 167 13.72 3.60 -2.25
N THR A 168 13.67 4.49 -3.25
CA THR A 168 14.88 5.08 -3.84
C THR A 168 15.65 5.91 -2.83
N LYS A 169 14.97 6.66 -1.95
CA LYS A 169 15.64 7.42 -0.89
C LYS A 169 16.25 6.51 0.16
N GLU A 170 15.50 5.53 0.65
CA GLU A 170 15.98 4.60 1.69
C GLU A 170 17.17 3.74 1.21
N VAL A 171 17.19 3.35 -0.08
CA VAL A 171 18.35 2.66 -0.67
C VAL A 171 19.56 3.59 -0.71
N ALA A 172 19.41 4.82 -1.20
CA ALA A 172 20.50 5.80 -1.25
C ALA A 172 21.01 6.19 0.15
N ASP A 173 20.12 6.26 1.15
CA ASP A 173 20.46 6.53 2.55
C ASP A 173 21.22 5.35 3.18
N THR A 174 21.01 4.13 2.66
CA THR A 174 21.74 2.91 3.10
C THR A 174 23.11 2.81 2.43
N ASP A 175 23.19 3.09 1.12
CA ASP A 175 24.41 3.09 0.33
C ASP A 175 24.27 4.09 -0.83
N GLU A 176 25.07 5.15 -0.81
CA GLU A 176 25.05 6.21 -1.84
C GLU A 176 25.53 5.74 -3.23
N THR A 177 26.12 4.54 -3.31
CA THR A 177 26.60 3.93 -4.56
C THR A 177 25.65 2.88 -5.13
N ASP A 178 24.58 2.54 -4.41
CA ASP A 178 23.57 1.58 -4.83
C ASP A 178 22.29 2.28 -5.32
N ASP A 179 21.56 1.58 -6.19
CA ASP A 179 20.35 2.09 -6.82
C ASP A 179 19.19 1.09 -6.71
N LEU A 180 17.97 1.61 -6.59
CA LEU A 180 16.78 0.76 -6.57
C LEU A 180 16.58 0.02 -7.91
N GLY A 181 16.96 -1.26 -7.96
CA GLY A 181 16.85 -2.07 -9.17
C GLY A 181 15.44 -2.61 -9.47
N PHE A 182 14.76 -3.16 -8.46
CA PHE A 182 13.46 -3.83 -8.67
C PHE A 182 12.64 -3.94 -7.39
N VAL A 183 11.32 -3.74 -7.50
CA VAL A 183 10.37 -3.90 -6.39
C VAL A 183 9.27 -4.87 -6.78
N ARG A 184 8.99 -5.83 -5.90
CA ARG A 184 7.86 -6.75 -6.05
C ARG A 184 6.94 -6.69 -4.84
N ILE A 185 5.68 -6.34 -5.08
CA ILE A 185 4.65 -6.25 -4.04
C ILE A 185 3.60 -7.32 -4.33
N ARG A 186 3.56 -8.35 -3.48
CA ARG A 186 2.51 -9.38 -3.54
C ARG A 186 1.47 -9.13 -2.46
N THR A 187 0.21 -9.10 -2.88
CA THR A 187 -0.97 -9.05 -2.02
C THR A 187 -1.82 -10.28 -2.27
N LYS A 188 -2.91 -10.44 -1.51
CA LYS A 188 -3.87 -11.53 -1.74
C LYS A 188 -4.58 -11.42 -3.10
N LYS A 189 -4.69 -10.20 -3.66
CA LYS A 189 -5.47 -9.91 -4.87
C LYS A 189 -4.62 -9.63 -6.10
N TYR A 190 -3.41 -9.12 -5.90
CA TYR A 190 -2.53 -8.63 -6.96
C TYR A 190 -1.07 -8.91 -6.62
N GLU A 191 -0.27 -9.23 -7.64
CA GLU A 191 1.19 -9.18 -7.59
C GLU A 191 1.67 -8.08 -8.54
N MET A 192 2.48 -7.15 -8.06
CA MET A 192 2.98 -6.01 -8.82
C MET A 192 4.49 -6.08 -8.90
N LEU A 193 5.02 -5.98 -10.11
CA LEU A 193 6.45 -5.92 -10.39
C LEU A 193 6.75 -4.52 -10.91
N ILE A 194 7.64 -3.79 -10.25
CA ILE A 194 8.04 -2.43 -10.60
C ILE A 194 9.53 -2.48 -10.90
N SER A 195 9.90 -2.13 -12.12
CA SER A 195 11.30 -2.00 -12.55
C SER A 195 11.58 -0.55 -12.93
N PRO A 196 12.31 0.19 -12.09
CA PRO A 196 12.81 1.51 -12.46
C PRO A 196 13.86 1.42 -13.57
N SER A 197 13.81 2.38 -14.49
CA SER A 197 14.85 2.64 -15.49
C SER A 197 15.15 4.15 -15.50
N GLU A 198 16.21 4.59 -16.19
CA GLU A 198 16.62 6.00 -16.24
C GLU A 198 15.48 6.93 -16.67
N LYS A 199 14.69 6.50 -17.67
CA LYS A 199 13.69 7.35 -18.36
C LYS A 199 12.25 7.00 -18.00
N TYR A 200 12.00 5.77 -17.57
CA TYR A 200 10.65 5.25 -17.38
C TYR A 200 10.59 4.28 -16.20
N LEU A 201 9.37 4.01 -15.72
CA LEU A 201 9.06 2.91 -14.82
C LEU A 201 8.24 1.88 -15.60
N LEU A 202 8.68 0.64 -15.61
CA LEU A 202 7.87 -0.49 -16.07
C LEU A 202 7.12 -1.08 -14.87
N VAL A 203 5.81 -1.17 -14.98
CA VAL A 203 4.95 -1.81 -13.96
C VAL A 203 4.19 -2.95 -14.61
N VAL A 204 4.26 -4.15 -14.02
CA VAL A 204 3.49 -5.32 -14.45
C VAL A 204 2.55 -5.72 -13.33
N LEU A 205 1.27 -5.86 -13.65
CA LEU A 205 0.23 -6.30 -12.73
C LEU A 205 -0.14 -7.75 -13.04
N GLN A 206 -0.05 -8.61 -12.04
CA GLN A 206 -0.29 -10.05 -12.15
C GLN A 206 -1.37 -10.53 -11.19
N ASP A 207 -2.01 -11.65 -11.54
CA ASP A 207 -2.86 -12.40 -10.64
C ASP A 207 -2.01 -13.34 -9.77
N PRO A 208 -1.98 -13.15 -8.44
CA PRO A 208 -1.15 -13.95 -7.53
C PRO A 208 -1.71 -15.36 -7.28
N THR A 209 -2.93 -15.66 -7.76
CA THR A 209 -3.59 -16.96 -7.56
C THR A 209 -3.26 -17.96 -8.65
N ILE A 210 -2.82 -17.47 -9.81
CA ILE A 210 -2.43 -18.33 -10.93
C ILE A 210 -0.95 -18.67 -10.76
N ALA A 211 -0.64 -19.96 -10.60
CA ALA A 211 0.74 -20.42 -10.55
C ALA A 211 1.45 -20.08 -11.89
N PRO A 212 2.75 -19.74 -11.86
CA PRO A 212 3.54 -19.46 -13.07
C PRO A 212 3.37 -20.55 -14.13
#